data_AF-A0A1R1SEP1-F1
#
_entry.id   AF-A0A1R1SEP1-F1
#
_cell.length_a   1.000
_cell.length_b   1.000
_cell.length_c   1.000
_cell.angle_alpha   90.00
_cell.angle_beta   90.00
_cell.angle_gamma   90.00
#
_symmetry.space_group_name_H-M   'P 1'
#
loop_
_entity.id
_entity.type
_entity.pdbx_description
1 polymer ?
#
loop_
_entity_poly.entity_id
_entity_poly.type
_entity_poly.pdbx_seq_one_letter_code
_entity_poly.pdbx_strand_id
1 'polypeptide(L)' 'MTEDVVFCWKARDQRRRLSRRRLNVYTTDVDLLFPHYGVVASRLGAAGVAPTTTMLGVTRLAIPGQMVELEGTAVA' A
#
# COMPACT_ATOMS: atom_id res chain seq x y z
N MET A 1 -15.26 -3.61 7.31
CA MET A 1 -14.79 -2.22 7.15
C MET A 1 -13.26 -2.18 6.99
N THR A 2 -12.73 -2.72 5.90
CA THR A 2 -11.34 -2.41 5.44
C THR A 2 -11.20 -2.72 3.95
N GLU A 3 -12.27 -2.45 3.19
CA GLU A 3 -12.36 -2.72 1.76
C GLU A 3 -12.30 -1.45 0.90
N ASP A 4 -12.24 -0.27 1.52
CA ASP A 4 -12.39 1.01 0.83
C ASP A 4 -11.11 1.56 0.17
N VAL A 5 -9.92 1.12 0.58
CA VAL A 5 -8.66 1.67 0.01
C VAL A 5 -8.31 1.02 -1.35
N VAL A 6 -8.79 -0.19 -1.61
CA VAL A 6 -8.52 -0.93 -2.86
C VAL A 6 -9.42 -0.46 -4.02
N PHE A 7 -10.56 0.16 -3.71
CA PHE A 7 -11.61 0.42 -4.70
C PHE A 7 -11.36 1.66 -5.59
N CYS A 8 -10.60 2.66 -5.13
CA CYS A 8 -10.33 3.86 -5.93
C CYS A 8 -9.32 3.61 -7.08
N TRP A 9 -8.42 2.65 -6.91
CA TRP A 9 -7.32 2.41 -7.86
C TRP A 9 -7.75 1.58 -9.10
N LYS A 10 -8.71 0.65 -8.95
CA LYS A 10 -9.12 -0.25 -10.05
C LYS A 10 -10.01 0.43 -11.12
N ALA A 11 -10.73 1.50 -10.77
CA ALA A 11 -11.83 1.99 -11.60
C ALA A 11 -11.45 3.00 -12.71
N ARG A 12 -10.20 3.51 -12.76
CA ARG A 12 -9.86 4.64 -13.66
C ARG A 12 -8.66 4.43 -14.58
N ASP A 13 -7.93 3.31 -14.47
CA ASP A 13 -6.59 3.16 -15.04
C ASP A 13 -6.44 1.93 -15.95
N GLN A 14 -7.16 1.92 -17.08
CA GLN A 14 -6.93 0.93 -18.14
C GLN A 14 -6.63 1.58 -19.51
N ARG A 15 -6.47 2.91 -19.58
CA ARG A 15 -6.31 3.66 -20.85
C ARG A 15 -5.01 4.45 -21.05
N ARG A 16 -4.12 4.63 -20.07
CA ARG A 16 -2.89 5.43 -20.27
C ARG A 16 -1.65 4.72 -19.73
N ARG A 17 -0.72 4.43 -20.64
CA ARG A 17 0.47 3.58 -20.48
C ARG A 17 1.63 4.20 -19.69
N LEU A 18 1.42 5.29 -18.97
CA LEU A 18 2.44 5.94 -18.15
C LEU A 18 1.84 6.24 -16.78
N SER A 19 2.01 5.32 -15.81
CA SER A 19 1.54 5.55 -14.45
C SER A 19 2.64 5.22 -13.44
N ARG A 20 3.29 6.27 -12.93
CA ARG A 20 4.25 6.13 -11.83
C ARG A 20 3.45 6.01 -10.54
N ARG A 21 3.55 4.85 -9.89
CA ARG A 21 2.83 4.52 -8.66
C ARG A 21 3.83 4.24 -7.54
N ARG A 22 3.67 4.91 -6.41
CA ARG A 22 4.50 4.76 -5.22
C ARG A 22 3.63 4.41 -4.02
N LEU A 23 4.16 3.54 -3.16
CA LEU A 23 3.54 3.12 -1.92
C LEU A 23 4.53 3.36 -0.77
N ASN A 24 4.12 4.08 0.27
CA ASN A 24 4.84 4.14 1.54
C ASN A 24 4.08 3.29 2.57
N VAL A 25 4.82 2.50 3.34
CA VAL A 25 4.32 1.60 4.38
C VAL A 25 4.89 2.07 5.70
N TYR A 26 4.05 2.58 6.58
CA TYR A 26 4.43 3.00 7.93
C TYR A 26 3.98 1.94 8.93
N THR A 27 4.87 1.52 9.82
CA THR A 27 4.54 0.50 10.82
C THR A 27 5.22 0.78 12.14
N THR A 28 4.56 0.40 13.23
CA THR A 28 5.14 0.47 14.57
C THR A 28 6.05 -0.71 14.89
N ASP A 29 5.96 -1.80 14.12
CA ASP A 29 6.70 -3.03 14.35
C ASP A 29 7.02 -3.70 13.00
N VAL A 30 8.24 -3.44 12.50
CA VAL A 30 8.70 -3.94 11.20
C VAL A 30 8.86 -5.46 11.23
N ASP A 31 9.34 -6.01 12.34
CA ASP A 31 9.61 -7.44 12.47
C ASP A 31 8.31 -8.24 12.50
N LEU A 32 7.26 -7.71 13.14
CA LEU A 32 5.92 -8.30 13.09
C LEU A 32 5.27 -8.15 11.71
N LEU A 33 5.51 -7.06 10.99
CA LEU A 33 4.91 -6.82 9.68
C LEU A 33 5.53 -7.66 8.56
N PHE A 34 6.84 -7.87 8.60
CA PHE A 34 7.59 -8.49 7.50
C PHE A 34 7.03 -9.88 7.08
N PRO A 35 6.70 -10.79 8.00
CA PRO A 35 6.09 -12.08 7.68
C PRO A 35 4.72 -11.96 6.99
N HIS A 36 3.98 -10.87 7.22
CA HIS A 36 2.63 -10.66 6.69
C HIS A 36 2.59 -9.81 5.42
N TYR A 37 3.71 -9.17 5.06
CA TYR A 37 3.78 -8.26 3.91
C TYR A 37 3.41 -8.93 2.58
N GLY A 38 3.60 -10.25 2.47
CA GLY A 38 3.20 -11.04 1.30
C GLY A 38 1.72 -10.89 0.93
N VAL A 39 0.84 -10.59 1.89
CA VAL A 39 -0.60 -10.36 1.63
C VAL A 39 -0.80 -9.08 0.81
N VAL A 40 -0.10 -8.00 1.18
CA VAL A 40 -0.17 -6.72 0.47
C VAL A 40 0.44 -6.87 -0.93
N ALA A 41 1.63 -7.49 -1.01
CA ALA A 41 2.30 -7.75 -2.27
C ALA A 41 1.45 -8.62 -3.22
N SER A 42 0.79 -9.66 -2.72
CA SER A 42 -0.08 -10.54 -3.52
C SER A 42 -1.31 -9.80 -4.06
N ARG A 43 -1.93 -8.93 -3.25
CA ARG A 43 -3.07 -8.12 -3.69
C ARG A 43 -2.68 -7.14 -4.80
N LEU A 44 -1.52 -6.49 -4.67
CA LEU A 44 -0.98 -5.59 -5.70
C LEU A 44 -0.61 -6.36 -6.98
N GLY A 45 0.02 -7.53 -6.84
CA GLY A 45 0.36 -8.41 -7.95
C GLY A 45 -0.86 -8.91 -8.72
N ALA A 46 -1.92 -9.33 -8.02
CA ALA A 46 -3.20 -9.74 -8.63
C ALA A 46 -3.89 -8.58 -9.39
N ALA A 47 -3.57 -7.34 -9.02
CA ALA A 47 -4.05 -6.13 -9.66
C ALA A 47 -3.10 -5.63 -10.78
N GLY A 48 -2.02 -6.35 -11.08
CA GLY A 48 -1.04 -5.99 -12.12
C GLY A 48 -0.18 -4.79 -11.75
N VAL A 49 -0.02 -4.49 -10.47
CA VAL A 49 0.69 -3.31 -9.96
C VAL A 49 1.98 -3.71 -9.30
N ALA A 50 3.07 -3.10 -9.74
CA ALA A 50 4.35 -3.15 -9.05
C ALA A 50 4.76 -1.72 -8.68
N PRO A 51 4.16 -1.12 -7.63
CA PRO A 51 4.56 0.22 -7.22
C PRO A 51 5.94 0.18 -6.57
N THR A 52 6.70 1.27 -6.71
CA THR A 52 7.89 1.46 -5.88
C THR A 52 7.45 1.54 -4.43
N THR A 53 7.95 0.64 -3.56
CA THR A 53 7.53 0.58 -2.16
C THR A 53 8.67 0.94 -1.22
N THR A 54 8.38 1.69 -0.17
CA THR A 54 9.31 1.97 0.94
C THR A 54 8.62 1.63 2.26
N MET A 55 9.33 0.92 3.14
CA MET A 55 8.85 0.58 4.48
C MET A 55 9.61 1.40 5.52
N LEU A 56 8.87 2.01 6.44
CA LEU A 56 9.42 2.87 7.48
C LEU A 56 8.84 2.49 8.85
N GLY A 57 9.73 2.23 9.80
CA GLY A 57 9.37 2.12 11.22
C GLY A 57 9.06 3.49 11.80
N VAL A 58 7.90 3.63 12.45
CA VAL A 58 7.46 4.87 13.11
C VAL A 58 7.00 4.60 14.53
N THR A 59 7.00 5.61 15.39
CA THR A 59 6.59 5.45 16.80
C THR A 59 5.08 5.45 17.01
N ARG A 60 4.32 6.02 16.06
CA ARG A 60 2.86 6.12 16.12
C ARG A 60 2.26 6.26 14.73
N LEU A 61 1.02 5.81 14.58
CA LEU A 61 0.20 5.95 13.38
C LEU A 61 -0.94 6.95 13.59
N ALA A 62 -1.62 7.33 12.51
CA ALA A 62 -2.74 8.28 12.55
C ALA A 62 -3.89 7.78 13.45
N ILE A 63 -4.15 6.46 13.45
CA ILE A 63 -5.17 5.83 14.29
C ILE A 63 -4.49 4.99 15.39
N PRO A 64 -4.76 5.28 16.68
CA PRO A 64 -4.23 4.49 17.78
C PRO A 64 -4.65 3.02 17.71
N GLY A 65 -3.71 2.12 18.00
CA GLY A 65 -3.94 0.67 17.98
C GLY A 65 -3.82 0.00 16.62
N GLN A 66 -3.62 0.77 15.53
CA GLN A 66 -3.21 0.19 14.25
C GLN A 66 -1.73 -0.23 14.29
N MET A 67 -1.41 -1.27 13.52
CA MET A 67 -0.04 -1.81 13.36
C MET A 67 0.63 -1.34 12.05
N VAL A 68 -0.17 -0.99 11.03
CA VAL A 68 0.33 -0.54 9.71
C VAL A 68 -0.57 0.53 9.11
N GLU A 69 0.04 1.49 8.41
CA GLU A 69 -0.60 2.52 7.60
C GLU A 69 0.00 2.51 6.19
N LEU A 70 -0.85 2.60 5.16
CA LEU A 70 -0.46 2.54 3.74
C LEU A 70 -0.82 3.83 3.02
N GLU A 71 0.17 4.48 2.43
CA GLU A 71 0.02 5.72 1.67
C GLU A 71 0.37 5.49 0.20
N GLY A 72 -0.58 5.71 -0.71
CA GLY A 72 -0.40 5.51 -2.14
C GLY A 72 -0.40 6.82 -2.93
N THR A 73 0.61 7.03 -3.77
CA THR A 73 0.65 8.12 -4.75
C THR A 73 0.61 7.56 -6.17
N ALA A 74 -0.27 8.10 -7.02
CA ALA A 74 -0.32 7.80 -8.44
C ALA A 74 -0.22 9.09 -9.25
N VAL A 75 0.65 9.10 -10.27
CA VAL A 75 0.84 10.22 -11.21
C VAL A 75 0.64 9.70 -12.63
N ALA A 76 -0.02 10.51 -13.47
CA ALA A 76 -0.39 10.22 -14.86
C ALA A 76 0.43 11.04 -15.86
#